data_AF-A0A0G1HGX6-F1
#
_entry.id   AF-A0A0G1HGX6-F1
#
_cell.length_a   1.000
_cell.length_b   1.000
_cell.length_c   1.000
_cell.angle_alpha   90.00
_cell.angle_beta   90.00
_cell.angle_gamma   90.00
#
_symmetry.space_group_name_H-M   'P 1'
#
loop_
_entity.id
_entity.type
_entity.pdbx_description
1 polymer ?
#
loop_
_entity_poly.entity_id
_entity_poly.type
_entity_poly.pdbx_seq_one_letter_code
_entity_poly.pdbx_strand_id
1 'polypeptide(L)' 'DIKTEKDLPMIHTMIGKRSFTEEQLSENFMELYKALKQNKPTKASPEWIKSIFITTSMGQSVKVDYANL' A
#
# COMPACT_ATOMS: atom_id res chain seq x y z
N ASP A 1 -2.38 -2.06 13.10
CA ASP A 1 -2.78 -3.33 12.46
C ASP A 1 -3.16 -3.09 11.01
N ILE A 2 -2.55 -3.83 10.10
CA ILE A 2 -2.95 -3.86 8.70
C ILE A 2 -4.11 -4.86 8.60
N LYS A 3 -5.31 -4.37 8.33
CA LYS A 3 -6.51 -5.20 8.17
C LYS A 3 -7.09 -4.97 6.78
N THR A 4 -7.67 -6.01 6.22
CA THR A 4 -8.52 -5.88 5.03
C THR A 4 -9.83 -5.20 5.43
N GLU A 5 -10.32 -4.29 4.60
CA GLU A 5 -11.64 -3.72 4.79
C GLU A 5 -12.71 -4.83 4.77
N LYS A 6 -13.77 -4.66 5.57
CA LYS A 6 -14.80 -5.69 5.74
C LYS A 6 -15.64 -5.88 4.46
N ASP A 7 -15.86 -4.78 3.74
CA ASP A 7 -16.80 -4.72 2.63
C ASP A 7 -16.11 -4.80 1.26
N LEU A 8 -14.78 -4.59 1.20
CA LEU A 8 -14.01 -4.55 -0.04
C LEU A 8 -12.68 -5.30 0.11
N PRO A 9 -12.20 -6.03 -0.93
CA PRO A 9 -10.91 -6.71 -0.92
C PRO A 9 -9.76 -5.69 -1.13
N MET A 10 -9.68 -4.68 -0.27
CA MET A 10 -8.65 -3.66 -0.26
C MET A 10 -8.09 -3.45 1.14
N ILE A 11 -6.86 -2.98 1.20
CA ILE A 11 -6.16 -2.62 2.42
C ILE A 11 -6.00 -1.10 2.39
N HIS A 12 -6.66 -0.40 3.30
CA HIS A 12 -6.51 1.04 3.46
C HIS A 12 -5.63 1.31 4.67
N THR A 13 -4.45 1.91 4.44
CA THR A 13 -3.49 2.20 5.52
C THR A 13 -2.82 3.54 5.29
N MET A 14 -2.51 4.22 6.39
CA MET A 14 -1.81 5.49 6.38
C MET A 14 -0.30 5.23 6.46
N ILE A 15 0.47 5.66 5.45
CA ILE A 15 1.93 5.52 5.40
C ILE A 15 2.69 6.67 6.08
N GLY A 16 2.01 7.78 6.37
CA GLY A 16 2.62 8.97 6.98
C GLY A 16 1.73 10.21 6.92
N LYS A 17 2.30 11.35 7.33
CA LYS A 17 1.67 12.68 7.24
C LYS A 17 2.48 13.56 6.29
N ARG A 18 1.87 14.64 5.79
CA ARG A 18 2.55 15.65 4.94
C ARG A 18 3.80 16.25 5.58
N SER A 19 3.90 16.26 6.91
CA SER A 19 5.06 16.78 7.64
C SER A 19 6.28 15.86 7.58
N PHE A 20 6.18 14.66 7.00
CA PHE A 20 7.29 13.73 6.90
C PHE A 20 8.16 14.07 5.70
N THR A 21 9.43 13.69 5.77
CA THR A 21 10.35 13.83 4.64
C THR A 21 10.02 12.79 3.55
N GLU A 22 10.43 13.08 2.32
CA GLU A 22 10.21 12.19 1.18
C GLU A 22 10.85 10.81 1.39
N GLU A 23 12.06 10.79 1.94
CA GLU A 23 12.81 9.57 2.27
C GLU A 23 12.03 8.69 3.24
N GLN A 24 11.53 9.27 4.34
CA GLN A 24 10.73 8.55 5.33
C GLN A 24 9.43 8.00 4.74
N LEU A 25 8.77 8.75 3.85
CA LEU A 25 7.56 8.27 3.19
C LEU A 25 7.85 7.11 2.24
N SER A 26 8.97 7.17 1.51
CA SER A 26 9.41 6.09 0.61
C SER A 26 9.77 4.81 1.38
N GLU A 27 10.49 4.94 2.50
CA GLU A 27 10.88 3.82 3.35
C GLU A 27 9.66 3.13 3.97
N ASN A 28 8.73 3.93 4.53
CA ASN A 28 7.48 3.39 5.10
C ASN A 28 6.64 2.65 4.05
N PHE A 29 6.58 3.17 2.82
CA PHE A 29 5.88 2.51 1.73
C PHE A 29 6.54 1.18 1.33
N MET A 30 7.87 1.17 1.21
CA MET A 30 8.63 -0.05 0.91
C MET A 30 8.47 -1.11 1.99
N GLU A 31 8.49 -0.72 3.26
CA GLU A 31 8.32 -1.64 4.38
C GLU A 31 6.90 -2.24 4.39
N LEU A 32 5.88 -1.42 4.17
CA LEU A 32 4.50 -1.89 4.02
C LEU A 32 4.37 -2.87 2.85
N TYR A 33 4.96 -2.56 1.69
CA TYR A 33 4.95 -3.44 0.53
C TYR A 33 5.64 -4.79 0.80
N LYS A 34 6.80 -4.78 1.46
CA LYS A 34 7.51 -6.00 1.87
C LYS A 34 6.69 -6.84 2.84
N ALA A 35 6.12 -6.22 3.88
CA ALA A 35 5.28 -6.89 4.86
C ALA A 35 4.05 -7.53 4.21
N LEU A 36 3.42 -6.84 3.26
CA LEU A 36 2.30 -7.38 2.48
C LEU A 36 2.73 -8.58 1.63
N LYS A 37 3.87 -8.50 0.93
CA LYS A 37 4.39 -9.59 0.09
C LYS A 37 4.73 -10.84 0.90
N GLN A 38 5.24 -10.68 2.13
CA GLN A 38 5.51 -11.78 3.05
C GLN A 38 4.22 -12.39 3.60
N ASN A 39 3.22 -11.57 3.95
CA ASN A 39 1.92 -12.02 4.45
C ASN A 39 0.95 -12.43 3.31
N LYS A 40 1.49 -12.94 2.19
CA LYS A 40 0.67 -13.43 1.09
C LYS A 40 -0.18 -14.61 1.57
N PRO A 41 -1.51 -14.59 1.35
CA PRO A 41 -2.36 -15.74 1.66
C PRO A 41 -1.97 -16.95 0.80
N THR A 42 -1.87 -18.13 1.39
CA THR A 42 -1.41 -19.36 0.71
C THR A 42 -2.28 -19.77 -0.48
N LYS A 43 -3.53 -19.33 -0.53
CA LYS A 43 -4.49 -19.59 -1.62
C LYS A 43 -4.59 -18.45 -2.65
N ALA A 44 -3.81 -17.38 -2.50
CA ALA A 44 -3.89 -16.23 -3.41
C ALA A 44 -3.13 -16.46 -4.72
N SER A 45 -3.63 -15.84 -5.80
CA SER A 45 -2.99 -15.83 -7.12
C SER A 45 -1.53 -15.36 -7.07
N PRO A 46 -0.67 -15.73 -8.04
CA PRO A 46 0.70 -15.22 -8.16
C PRO A 46 0.73 -13.69 -8.12
N GLU A 47 -0.15 -13.06 -8.88
CA GLU A 47 -0.40 -11.62 -8.89
C GLU A 47 -1.59 -11.31 -7.97
N TRP A 48 -1.31 -11.03 -6.70
CA TRP A 48 -2.32 -10.75 -5.68
C TRP A 48 -2.55 -9.26 -5.45
N ILE A 49 -1.53 -8.43 -5.71
CA ILE A 49 -1.63 -6.97 -5.73
C ILE A 49 -1.96 -6.56 -7.17
N LYS A 50 -3.18 -6.05 -7.39
CA LYS A 50 -3.65 -5.60 -8.72
C LYS A 50 -3.32 -4.15 -9.02
N SER A 51 -3.30 -3.32 -7.99
CA SER A 51 -3.14 -1.87 -8.13
C SER A 51 -2.84 -1.24 -6.78
N ILE A 52 -1.97 -0.24 -6.78
CA ILE A 52 -1.64 0.57 -5.61
C ILE A 52 -1.99 2.02 -5.94
N PHE A 53 -2.67 2.68 -5.01
CA PHE A 53 -3.05 4.09 -5.12
C PHE A 53 -2.59 4.84 -3.88
N ILE A 54 -1.99 6.00 -4.08
CA ILE A 54 -1.65 6.93 -3.01
C ILE A 54 -2.62 8.11 -3.12
N THR A 55 -3.24 8.47 -2.00
CA THR A 55 -4.12 9.62 -1.91
C THR A 55 -3.82 10.41 -0.65
N THR A 56 -4.09 11.70 -0.71
CA THR A 56 -4.18 12.52 0.50
C THR A 56 -5.63 12.58 0.97
N SER A 57 -5.87 13.04 2.20
CA SER A 57 -7.21 13.01 2.81
C SER A 57 -8.31 13.70 1.99
N MET A 58 -7.96 14.72 1.19
CA MET A 58 -8.90 15.48 0.36
C MET A 58 -8.38 15.71 -1.07
N GLY A 59 -7.27 15.08 -1.44
CA GLY A 59 -6.65 15.26 -2.75
C GLY A 59 -7.04 14.17 -3.74
N GLN A 60 -6.64 14.38 -4.99
CA GLN A 60 -6.78 13.37 -6.02
C GLN A 60 -5.85 12.19 -5.74
N SER A 61 -6.27 11.00 -6.16
CA SER A 61 -5.46 9.80 -6.06
C SER A 61 -4.49 9.70 -7.24
N VAL A 62 -3.30 9.17 -6.96
CA VAL A 62 -2.28 8.87 -7.96
C VAL A 62 -2.04 7.37 -7.95
N LYS A 63 -2.13 6.74 -9.14
CA LYS A 63 -1.80 5.32 -9.30
C LYS A 63 -0.28 5.17 -9.29
N VAL A 64 0.21 4.29 -8.43
CA VAL A 64 1.64 3.95 -8.36
C VAL A 64 1.91 2.80 -9.31
N ASP A 65 2.94 2.95 -10.13
CA ASP A 65 3.46 1.84 -10.91
C ASP A 65 4.32 0.95 -10.00
N TYR A 66 3.84 -0.26 -9.75
CA TYR A 66 4.53 -1.26 -8.95
C TYR A 66 5.26 -2.30 -9.81
N ALA A 67 5.24 -2.16 -11.15
CA ALA A 67 5.91 -3.10 -12.06
C ALA A 67 7.45 -3.00 -12.00
N ASN A 68 7.99 -1.88 -11.51
CA ASN A 68 9.42 -1.64 -11.36
C ASN A 68 9.90 -1.54 -9.89
N LEU A 69 9.11 -2.02 -8.93
CA LEU A 69 9.47 -2.10 -7.50
C LEU A 69 10.10 -3.46 -7.15
#